data_AF-A0A9E0LW83-F1
#
_entry.id   AF-A0A9E0LW83-F1
#
_cell.length_a   1.000
_cell.length_b   1.000
_cell.length_c   1.000
_cell.angle_alpha   90.00
_cell.angle_beta   90.00
_cell.angle_gamma   90.00
#
_symmetry.space_group_name_H-M   'P 1'
#
loop_
_entity.id
_entity.type
_entity.pdbx_description
1 polymer ?
#
loop_
_entity_poly.entity_id
_entity_poly.type
_entity_poly.pdbx_seq_one_letter_code
_entity_poly.pdbx_strand_id
1 'polypeptide(L)'
;MWCALLSPEAARGQISPGELSRAHAKFDGSDGCLNCHSANRGVDRELCLTCHTPIRERIAAGLGLHSRPDYGDCEHCHIEHQGRDFELVYWGKAGQKAFDHALAGYTLQGAHAPLECRACHRKESIADPAPLLAKGVDLGRTYLGLGTRCAGCHQDAHRGQFGTADCASCHGLKKFRPAELFDHDTSKFPLTLAHEKVACARCHPGATGGAEGGAGAAGSAPLLATPASPGSEPPNVHFRGVPTTCAGCHKDPHQGRFGGKCETCHTADDWKRIQRANFDHARTRYPLTGKHQATDCLDCHLPGKPRQIAGFERCASCHADAHAGQLALRKSGGECGECHTTSGFRPSTYTVALHEATSYPLLGSHRTTKCATCHRTLPPTELERAGIALVRVAPAPKAAGPPAITQFRFPKSDCADCHRDPHAGDTGRYLGTEGCLACHALTDWRAIRFDHSVTRFPVAGLHLKVACLGCHKTQADGGLAPPSARAWATPRAVRLAGAPLQCTGCHADPHLAQVGTSCEKCHSDTSWGPSRFDHNRDSTYRLEGAHRAVACIGCHFRERAAGKEVLRLKPLGSACTDCHKSTIQPL
;
A
#
# COMPACT_ATOMS: atom_id res chain seq x y z
N MET A 1 -119.19 -45.18 28.42
CA MET A 1 -117.96 -44.40 28.71
C MET A 1 -116.88 -44.95 27.80
N TRP A 2 -116.07 -44.06 27.20
CA TRP A 2 -114.95 -44.29 26.26
C TRP A 2 -115.28 -44.16 24.77
N CYS A 3 -115.37 -42.88 24.36
CA CYS A 3 -115.04 -42.40 23.01
C CYS A 3 -113.57 -42.71 22.69
N ALA A 4 -113.29 -43.22 21.49
CA ALA A 4 -111.99 -43.06 20.83
C ALA A 4 -112.24 -42.23 19.57
N LEU A 5 -111.85 -40.96 19.66
CA LEU A 5 -111.88 -39.97 18.59
C LEU A 5 -110.90 -40.35 17.49
N LEU A 6 -111.39 -40.32 16.25
CA LEU A 6 -110.58 -40.23 15.04
C LEU A 6 -109.83 -38.88 15.06
N SER A 7 -108.50 -38.90 15.15
CA SER A 7 -107.67 -37.73 14.83
C SER A 7 -107.34 -37.75 13.33
N PRO A 8 -107.69 -36.70 12.56
CA PRO A 8 -107.27 -36.54 11.17
C PRO A 8 -105.95 -35.78 11.14
N GLU A 9 -104.82 -36.48 11.22
CA GLU A 9 -103.52 -35.87 11.00
C GLU A 9 -102.94 -36.29 9.65
N ALA A 10 -103.10 -35.33 8.72
CA ALA A 10 -102.14 -34.94 7.71
C ALA A 10 -101.86 -35.93 6.57
N ALA A 11 -102.80 -35.97 5.62
CA ALA A 11 -102.43 -35.91 4.21
C ALA A 11 -101.73 -34.56 3.92
N ARG A 12 -100.44 -34.42 4.29
CA ARG A 12 -99.59 -33.39 3.72
C ARG A 12 -99.24 -33.85 2.30
N GLY A 13 -99.88 -33.22 1.33
CA GLY A 13 -99.57 -33.38 -0.08
C GLY A 13 -98.06 -33.26 -0.32
N GLN A 14 -97.56 -34.25 -1.03
CA GLN A 14 -96.22 -34.40 -1.59
C GLN A 14 -95.90 -33.27 -2.58
N ILE A 15 -95.70 -32.03 -2.12
CA ILE A 15 -95.45 -30.87 -3.01
C ILE A 15 -94.08 -30.20 -2.75
N SER A 16 -93.40 -30.46 -1.63
CA SER A 16 -92.06 -29.90 -1.40
C SER A 16 -90.97 -30.96 -1.60
N PRO A 17 -90.06 -30.81 -2.61
CA PRO A 17 -89.00 -31.77 -2.91
C PRO A 17 -87.85 -31.77 -1.89
N GLY A 18 -87.93 -30.98 -0.81
CA GLY A 18 -86.93 -30.88 0.24
C GLY A 18 -86.88 -29.46 0.82
N GLU A 19 -86.21 -29.29 1.97
CA GLU A 19 -86.00 -27.97 2.56
C GLU A 19 -85.11 -27.10 1.66
N LEU A 20 -85.44 -25.82 1.57
CA LEU A 20 -84.61 -24.83 0.89
C LEU A 20 -83.32 -24.55 1.70
N SER A 21 -82.27 -24.14 1.01
CA SER A 21 -81.00 -23.68 1.58
C SER A 21 -81.22 -22.55 2.57
N ARG A 22 -80.28 -22.35 3.50
CA ARG A 22 -80.34 -21.24 4.47
C ARG A 22 -80.56 -19.86 3.82
N ALA A 23 -80.08 -19.66 2.59
CA ALA A 23 -80.23 -18.38 1.88
C ALA A 23 -81.68 -18.11 1.42
N HIS A 24 -82.44 -19.18 1.13
CA HIS A 24 -83.81 -19.10 0.63
C HIS A 24 -84.86 -19.62 1.62
N ALA A 25 -84.48 -19.98 2.84
CA ALA A 25 -85.37 -20.49 3.89
C ALA A 25 -86.62 -19.63 4.15
N LYS A 26 -86.55 -18.31 3.91
CA LYS A 26 -87.70 -17.41 4.01
C LYS A 26 -88.83 -17.71 3.02
N PHE A 27 -88.57 -18.51 1.99
CA PHE A 27 -89.53 -18.92 0.96
C PHE A 27 -90.02 -20.36 1.15
N ASP A 28 -89.74 -21.00 2.28
CA ASP A 28 -90.31 -22.32 2.56
C ASP A 28 -91.84 -22.26 2.67
N GLY A 29 -92.48 -23.38 2.32
CA GLY A 29 -93.92 -23.54 2.39
C GLY A 29 -94.57 -23.61 1.00
N SER A 30 -95.84 -23.99 0.98
CA SER A 30 -96.62 -24.20 -0.26
C SER A 30 -96.76 -22.94 -1.11
N ASP A 31 -96.72 -21.77 -0.48
CA ASP A 31 -96.98 -20.49 -1.13
C ASP A 31 -95.70 -19.88 -1.73
N GLY A 32 -94.54 -20.46 -1.37
CA GLY A 32 -93.23 -19.99 -1.79
C GLY A 32 -92.79 -20.44 -3.18
N CYS A 33 -93.38 -21.51 -3.72
CA CYS A 33 -92.92 -22.17 -4.95
C CYS A 33 -92.87 -21.24 -6.17
N LEU A 34 -93.85 -20.34 -6.30
CA LEU A 34 -93.95 -19.41 -7.42
C LEU A 34 -92.97 -18.23 -7.36
N ASN A 35 -92.16 -18.12 -6.30
CA ASN A 35 -91.05 -17.15 -6.27
C ASN A 35 -89.86 -17.61 -7.13
N CYS A 36 -89.81 -18.90 -7.49
CA CYS A 36 -88.74 -19.46 -8.31
C CYS A 36 -89.29 -20.22 -9.53
N HIS A 37 -90.50 -20.76 -9.48
CA HIS A 37 -91.12 -21.52 -10.56
C HIS A 37 -92.19 -20.72 -11.31
N SER A 38 -92.20 -20.86 -12.63
CA SER A 38 -93.35 -20.48 -13.44
C SER A 38 -94.32 -21.65 -13.54
N ALA A 39 -95.64 -21.38 -13.55
CA ALA A 39 -96.70 -22.37 -13.41
C ALA A 39 -96.63 -23.57 -14.37
N ASN A 40 -95.90 -23.46 -15.51
CA ASN A 40 -95.77 -24.52 -16.52
C ASN A 40 -94.36 -24.70 -17.12
N ARG A 41 -93.31 -23.98 -16.65
CA ARG A 41 -91.96 -24.08 -17.27
C ARG A 41 -90.82 -24.42 -16.29
N GLY A 42 -91.14 -24.84 -15.07
CA GLY A 42 -90.11 -25.12 -14.07
C GLY A 42 -89.49 -23.83 -13.52
N VAL A 43 -88.22 -23.89 -13.11
CA VAL A 43 -87.49 -22.75 -12.55
C VAL A 43 -87.37 -21.64 -13.60
N ASP A 44 -87.74 -20.41 -13.24
CA ASP A 44 -87.71 -19.26 -14.13
C ASP A 44 -86.56 -18.32 -13.76
N ARG A 45 -85.63 -18.17 -14.70
CA ARG A 45 -84.46 -17.29 -14.60
C ARG A 45 -84.82 -15.86 -14.21
N GLU A 46 -85.90 -15.29 -14.76
CA GLU A 46 -86.26 -13.89 -14.51
C GLU A 46 -86.76 -13.66 -13.09
N LEU A 47 -87.36 -14.68 -12.46
CA LEU A 47 -87.74 -14.64 -11.06
C LEU A 47 -86.50 -14.58 -10.17
N CYS A 48 -85.47 -15.40 -10.44
CA CYS A 48 -84.20 -15.34 -9.72
C CYS A 48 -83.57 -13.94 -9.81
N LEU A 49 -83.51 -13.37 -11.02
CA LEU A 49 -82.91 -12.06 -11.26
C LEU A 49 -83.68 -10.90 -10.62
N THR A 50 -84.93 -11.10 -10.20
CA THR A 50 -85.75 -10.04 -9.54
C THR A 50 -85.22 -9.72 -8.15
N CYS A 51 -84.74 -10.74 -7.43
CA CYS A 51 -84.05 -10.54 -6.15
C CYS A 51 -82.52 -10.44 -6.32
N HIS A 52 -81.94 -11.12 -7.31
CA HIS A 52 -80.49 -11.06 -7.60
C HIS A 52 -80.14 -9.91 -8.55
N THR A 53 -80.56 -8.69 -8.20
CA THR A 53 -80.34 -7.47 -9.01
C THR A 53 -78.87 -7.18 -9.33
N PRO A 54 -77.86 -7.42 -8.46
CA PRO A 54 -76.46 -7.25 -8.84
C PRO A 54 -76.01 -8.19 -9.97
N ILE A 55 -76.58 -9.39 -10.04
CA ILE A 55 -76.27 -10.36 -11.09
C ILE A 55 -76.98 -9.97 -12.38
N ARG A 56 -78.26 -9.56 -12.29
CA ARG A 56 -79.04 -9.03 -13.43
C ARG A 56 -78.29 -7.92 -14.15
N GLU A 57 -77.79 -6.94 -13.42
CA GLU A 57 -77.04 -5.82 -13.97
C GLU A 57 -75.74 -6.25 -14.67
N ARG A 58 -75.01 -7.21 -14.09
CA ARG A 58 -73.78 -7.73 -14.70
C ARG A 58 -74.05 -8.54 -15.96
N ILE A 59 -75.11 -9.32 -15.98
CA ILE A 59 -75.56 -10.05 -17.18
C ILE A 59 -75.89 -9.04 -18.28
N ALA A 60 -76.69 -8.01 -17.97
CA ALA A 60 -77.05 -6.95 -18.91
C ALA A 60 -75.81 -6.19 -19.42
N ALA A 61 -74.78 -6.04 -18.59
CA ALA A 61 -73.51 -5.41 -18.96
C ALA A 61 -72.53 -6.36 -19.68
N GLY A 62 -72.84 -7.65 -19.86
CA GLY A 62 -71.92 -8.61 -20.48
C GLY A 62 -70.68 -8.94 -19.62
N LEU A 63 -70.78 -8.83 -18.28
CA LEU A 63 -69.64 -8.93 -17.37
C LEU A 63 -69.64 -10.20 -16.51
N GLY A 64 -68.55 -10.96 -16.60
CA GLY A 64 -68.27 -12.14 -15.76
C GLY A 64 -69.01 -13.40 -16.19
N LEU A 65 -68.91 -14.46 -15.37
CA LEU A 65 -69.35 -15.82 -15.72
C LEU A 65 -70.81 -15.89 -16.20
N HIS A 66 -71.74 -15.34 -15.42
CA HIS A 66 -73.20 -15.45 -15.67
C HIS A 66 -73.69 -14.72 -16.93
N SER A 67 -72.85 -13.86 -17.54
CA SER A 67 -73.19 -13.21 -18.81
C SER A 67 -72.95 -14.10 -20.03
N ARG A 68 -72.27 -15.23 -19.84
CA ARG A 68 -71.94 -16.16 -20.92
C ARG A 68 -73.14 -17.03 -21.29
N PRO A 69 -73.27 -17.42 -22.57
CA PRO A 69 -74.41 -18.20 -23.05
C PRO A 69 -74.65 -19.50 -22.27
N ASP A 70 -73.57 -20.22 -21.93
CA ASP A 70 -73.65 -21.53 -21.26
C ASP A 70 -74.00 -21.46 -19.76
N TYR A 71 -74.13 -20.25 -19.19
CA TYR A 71 -74.36 -20.01 -17.76
C TYR A 71 -75.67 -19.24 -17.49
N GLY A 72 -76.62 -19.31 -18.44
CA GLY A 72 -77.93 -18.66 -18.33
C GLY A 72 -78.91 -19.36 -17.39
N ASP A 73 -78.82 -20.68 -17.30
CA ASP A 73 -79.73 -21.53 -16.50
C ASP A 73 -79.18 -21.66 -15.08
N CYS A 74 -79.74 -20.89 -14.17
CA CYS A 74 -79.18 -20.68 -12.83
C CYS A 74 -79.20 -21.96 -12.00
N GLU A 75 -80.23 -22.78 -12.13
CA GLU A 75 -80.48 -24.00 -11.37
C GLU A 75 -79.47 -25.13 -11.62
N HIS A 76 -78.76 -25.11 -12.74
CA HIS A 76 -77.69 -26.09 -13.01
C HIS A 76 -76.50 -25.95 -12.06
N CYS A 77 -76.25 -24.73 -11.59
CA CYS A 77 -75.17 -24.43 -10.65
C CYS A 77 -75.72 -24.03 -9.26
N HIS A 78 -76.91 -23.45 -9.18
CA HIS A 78 -77.55 -23.06 -7.93
C HIS A 78 -78.64 -24.06 -7.56
N ILE A 79 -78.22 -25.21 -7.00
CA ILE A 79 -79.10 -26.36 -6.78
C ILE A 79 -79.79 -26.21 -5.43
N GLU A 80 -81.11 -26.08 -5.49
CA GLU A 80 -81.97 -25.89 -4.33
C GLU A 80 -82.68 -27.20 -3.92
N HIS A 81 -83.37 -27.19 -2.77
CA HIS A 81 -84.06 -28.34 -2.17
C HIS A 81 -83.15 -29.47 -1.65
N GLN A 82 -81.87 -29.17 -1.46
CA GLN A 82 -80.88 -30.13 -0.97
C GLN A 82 -80.69 -30.06 0.56
N GLY A 83 -81.52 -29.29 1.27
CA GLY A 83 -81.45 -29.10 2.72
C GLY A 83 -80.71 -27.84 3.15
N ARG A 84 -80.87 -27.48 4.43
CA ARG A 84 -80.37 -26.21 5.01
C ARG A 84 -78.87 -26.01 4.83
N ASP A 85 -78.12 -27.08 4.95
CA ASP A 85 -76.66 -27.05 5.03
C ASP A 85 -75.99 -27.31 3.68
N PHE A 86 -76.77 -27.48 2.62
CA PHE A 86 -76.22 -27.66 1.28
C PHE A 86 -75.54 -26.37 0.80
N GLU A 87 -74.34 -26.52 0.23
CA GLU A 87 -73.67 -25.43 -0.47
C GLU A 87 -74.38 -25.19 -1.79
N LEU A 88 -75.19 -24.14 -1.85
CA LEU A 88 -76.05 -23.82 -2.99
C LEU A 88 -75.32 -23.82 -4.35
N VAL A 89 -74.02 -23.49 -4.37
CA VAL A 89 -73.22 -23.46 -5.61
C VAL A 89 -72.56 -24.82 -5.86
N TYR A 90 -73.00 -25.50 -6.90
CA TYR A 90 -72.36 -26.71 -7.42
C TYR A 90 -71.24 -26.36 -8.40
N TRP A 91 -70.00 -26.70 -8.01
CA TRP A 91 -68.79 -26.42 -8.79
C TRP A 91 -68.38 -27.55 -9.76
N GLY A 92 -69.25 -28.53 -9.99
CA GLY A 92 -68.90 -29.74 -10.73
C GLY A 92 -68.07 -30.72 -9.91
N LYS A 93 -67.78 -31.90 -10.48
CA LYS A 93 -67.01 -32.98 -9.82
C LYS A 93 -65.57 -32.57 -9.48
N ALA A 94 -65.00 -31.64 -10.24
CA ALA A 94 -63.64 -31.15 -10.03
C ALA A 94 -63.56 -30.14 -8.85
N GLY A 95 -64.70 -29.66 -8.35
CA GLY A 95 -64.80 -28.75 -7.22
C GLY A 95 -64.33 -27.33 -7.52
N GLN A 96 -64.48 -26.45 -6.53
CA GLN A 96 -64.20 -25.01 -6.66
C GLN A 96 -62.75 -24.71 -7.08
N LYS A 97 -61.79 -25.53 -6.65
CA LYS A 97 -60.36 -25.34 -6.95
C LYS A 97 -60.01 -25.51 -8.43
N ALA A 98 -60.86 -26.19 -9.18
CA ALA A 98 -60.69 -26.38 -10.63
C ALA A 98 -61.38 -25.28 -11.46
N PHE A 99 -61.96 -24.26 -10.81
CA PHE A 99 -62.61 -23.17 -11.53
C PHE A 99 -61.61 -22.37 -12.37
N ASP A 100 -61.84 -22.29 -13.67
CA ASP A 100 -61.05 -21.44 -14.56
C ASP A 100 -61.47 -19.98 -14.41
N HIS A 101 -60.60 -19.18 -13.80
CA HIS A 101 -60.84 -17.77 -13.55
C HIS A 101 -60.90 -16.93 -14.84
N ALA A 102 -60.34 -17.41 -15.96
CA ALA A 102 -60.52 -16.77 -17.27
C ALA A 102 -62.01 -16.71 -17.66
N LEU A 103 -62.83 -17.63 -17.14
CA LEU A 103 -64.28 -17.61 -17.34
C LEU A 103 -64.95 -16.39 -16.68
N ALA A 104 -64.37 -15.87 -15.60
CA ALA A 104 -64.84 -14.66 -14.93
C ALA A 104 -64.34 -13.36 -15.58
N GLY A 105 -63.54 -13.45 -16.66
CA GLY A 105 -63.00 -12.29 -17.37
C GLY A 105 -61.69 -11.74 -16.79
N TYR A 106 -61.02 -12.48 -15.90
CA TYR A 106 -59.73 -12.11 -15.33
C TYR A 106 -58.84 -13.35 -15.21
N THR A 107 -57.72 -13.40 -15.93
CA THR A 107 -56.83 -14.57 -15.88
C THR A 107 -55.85 -14.43 -14.72
N LEU A 108 -55.80 -15.43 -13.83
CA LEU A 108 -54.80 -15.46 -12.76
C LEU A 108 -53.43 -15.86 -13.34
N GLN A 109 -52.42 -15.01 -13.11
CA GLN A 109 -51.08 -15.20 -13.65
C GLN A 109 -50.02 -15.11 -12.55
N GLY A 110 -48.89 -15.80 -12.76
CA GLY A 110 -47.74 -15.76 -11.87
C GLY A 110 -48.08 -16.20 -10.45
N ALA A 111 -47.68 -15.40 -9.46
CA ALA A 111 -47.91 -15.69 -8.04
C ALA A 111 -49.39 -15.70 -7.63
N HIS A 112 -50.30 -15.22 -8.50
CA HIS A 112 -51.74 -15.22 -8.24
C HIS A 112 -52.43 -16.51 -8.68
N ALA A 113 -51.83 -17.31 -9.57
CA ALA A 113 -52.41 -18.54 -10.09
C ALA A 113 -52.75 -19.60 -9.02
N PRO A 114 -51.91 -19.84 -7.99
CA PRO A 114 -52.20 -20.85 -6.96
C PRO A 114 -53.03 -20.31 -5.79
N LEU A 115 -53.55 -19.08 -5.86
CA LEU A 115 -54.28 -18.48 -4.74
C LEU A 115 -55.70 -19.05 -4.63
N GLU A 116 -56.08 -19.38 -3.40
CA GLU A 116 -57.47 -19.73 -3.07
C GLU A 116 -58.38 -18.50 -3.20
N CYS A 117 -59.65 -18.71 -3.56
CA CYS A 117 -60.59 -17.63 -3.90
C CYS A 117 -60.66 -16.50 -2.85
N ARG A 118 -60.62 -16.87 -1.55
CA ARG A 118 -60.72 -15.93 -0.42
C ARG A 118 -59.44 -15.15 -0.13
N ALA A 119 -58.31 -15.49 -0.76
CA ALA A 119 -57.10 -14.67 -0.69
C ALA A 119 -57.30 -13.34 -1.46
N CYS A 120 -58.14 -13.33 -2.49
CA CYS A 120 -58.42 -12.16 -3.33
C CYS A 120 -59.80 -11.55 -3.06
N HIS A 121 -60.84 -12.38 -2.93
CA HIS A 121 -62.21 -11.92 -2.70
C HIS A 121 -62.48 -11.67 -1.21
N ARG A 122 -61.89 -10.57 -0.72
CA ARG A 122 -62.01 -10.08 0.65
C ARG A 122 -62.81 -8.79 0.68
N LYS A 123 -63.58 -8.56 1.75
CA LYS A 123 -64.38 -7.34 1.91
C LYS A 123 -63.53 -6.06 1.84
N GLU A 124 -62.28 -6.13 2.31
CA GLU A 124 -61.33 -5.00 2.32
C GLU A 124 -60.80 -4.65 0.93
N SER A 125 -60.94 -5.54 -0.06
CA SER A 125 -60.46 -5.33 -1.44
C SER A 125 -61.57 -4.80 -2.36
N ILE A 126 -62.78 -4.58 -1.84
CA ILE A 126 -63.90 -3.98 -2.59
C ILE A 126 -63.74 -2.45 -2.56
N ALA A 127 -63.43 -1.86 -3.71
CA ALA A 127 -63.13 -0.43 -3.81
C ALA A 127 -64.32 0.48 -3.49
N ASP A 128 -65.53 0.06 -3.86
CA ASP A 128 -66.79 0.75 -3.54
C ASP A 128 -67.84 -0.27 -3.05
N PRO A 129 -67.97 -0.48 -1.73
CA PRO A 129 -68.92 -1.44 -1.19
C PRO A 129 -70.36 -0.93 -1.13
N ALA A 130 -70.59 0.38 -1.26
CA ALA A 130 -71.90 0.99 -1.00
C ALA A 130 -73.02 0.46 -1.93
N PRO A 131 -72.81 0.28 -3.25
CA PRO A 131 -73.85 -0.27 -4.14
C PRO A 131 -74.22 -1.72 -3.82
N LEU A 132 -73.27 -2.51 -3.32
CA LEU A 132 -73.51 -3.92 -2.95
C LEU A 132 -74.27 -4.01 -1.62
N LEU A 133 -73.90 -3.21 -0.63
CA LEU A 133 -74.58 -3.14 0.66
C LEU A 133 -76.03 -2.66 0.52
N ALA A 134 -76.28 -1.64 -0.32
CA ALA A 134 -77.62 -1.15 -0.62
C ALA A 134 -78.54 -2.23 -1.21
N LYS A 135 -77.96 -3.26 -1.83
CA LYS A 135 -78.67 -4.41 -2.42
C LYS A 135 -78.67 -5.65 -1.51
N GLY A 136 -78.29 -5.50 -0.23
CA GLY A 136 -78.30 -6.57 0.77
C GLY A 136 -77.25 -7.66 0.52
N VAL A 137 -76.17 -7.37 -0.22
CA VAL A 137 -75.11 -8.34 -0.49
C VAL A 137 -74.19 -8.47 0.72
N ASP A 138 -73.97 -9.70 1.18
CA ASP A 138 -72.96 -10.02 2.19
C ASP A 138 -71.55 -9.93 1.60
N LEU A 139 -70.80 -8.89 1.99
CA LEU A 139 -69.44 -8.63 1.52
C LEU A 139 -68.43 -9.71 1.94
N GLY A 140 -68.70 -10.46 3.02
CA GLY A 140 -67.85 -11.56 3.47
C GLY A 140 -67.99 -12.81 2.60
N ARG A 141 -69.09 -12.93 1.86
CA ARG A 141 -69.43 -14.11 1.05
C ARG A 141 -69.45 -13.85 -0.45
N THR A 142 -69.59 -12.60 -0.87
CA THR A 142 -69.64 -12.21 -2.29
C THR A 142 -68.30 -12.39 -3.02
N TYR A 143 -68.38 -12.53 -4.34
CA TYR A 143 -67.25 -12.45 -5.29
C TYR A 143 -67.30 -11.16 -6.13
N LEU A 144 -68.29 -10.29 -5.90
CA LEU A 144 -68.47 -9.03 -6.63
C LEU A 144 -67.69 -7.89 -6.00
N GLY A 145 -67.41 -6.85 -6.79
CA GLY A 145 -66.87 -5.57 -6.31
C GLY A 145 -65.34 -5.46 -6.30
N LEU A 146 -64.61 -6.51 -6.67
CA LEU A 146 -63.15 -6.49 -6.79
C LEU A 146 -62.73 -5.79 -8.11
N GLY A 147 -61.80 -4.85 -8.02
CA GLY A 147 -61.18 -4.22 -9.20
C GLY A 147 -60.12 -5.11 -9.85
N THR A 148 -59.82 -4.90 -11.14
CA THR A 148 -58.82 -5.66 -11.90
C THR A 148 -57.45 -4.98 -11.97
N ARG A 149 -57.31 -3.78 -11.42
CA ARG A 149 -56.02 -3.06 -11.35
C ARG A 149 -55.24 -3.52 -10.13
N CYS A 150 -53.91 -3.55 -10.25
CA CYS A 150 -53.01 -3.94 -9.16
C CYS A 150 -53.30 -3.19 -7.85
N ALA A 151 -53.52 -1.87 -7.92
CA ALA A 151 -53.81 -1.01 -6.78
C ALA A 151 -55.15 -1.27 -6.09
N GLY A 152 -56.06 -2.04 -6.71
CA GLY A 152 -57.31 -2.47 -6.08
C GLY A 152 -57.10 -3.51 -4.99
N CYS A 153 -55.97 -4.22 -5.02
CA CYS A 153 -55.63 -5.26 -4.05
C CYS A 153 -54.32 -4.98 -3.31
N HIS A 154 -53.38 -4.28 -3.97
CA HIS A 154 -52.03 -4.01 -3.48
C HIS A 154 -51.86 -2.54 -3.14
N GLN A 155 -51.12 -2.25 -2.06
CA GLN A 155 -50.74 -0.88 -1.73
C GLN A 155 -49.55 -0.43 -2.57
N ASP A 156 -49.59 0.81 -3.08
CA ASP A 156 -48.45 1.39 -3.78
C ASP A 156 -47.34 1.79 -2.80
N ALA A 157 -46.30 0.97 -2.71
CA ALA A 157 -45.12 1.24 -1.90
C ALA A 157 -44.34 2.49 -2.35
N HIS A 158 -44.59 3.00 -3.56
CA HIS A 158 -43.93 4.19 -4.11
C HIS A 158 -44.67 5.49 -3.75
N ARG A 159 -45.84 5.41 -3.09
CA ARG A 159 -46.61 6.58 -2.63
C ARG A 159 -46.90 7.59 -3.74
N GLY A 160 -47.26 7.10 -4.93
CA GLY A 160 -47.61 7.94 -6.08
C GLY A 160 -46.44 8.55 -6.84
N GLN A 161 -45.18 8.19 -6.52
CA GLN A 161 -44.00 8.69 -7.26
C GLN A 161 -44.08 8.42 -8.77
N PHE A 162 -44.77 7.36 -9.18
CA PHE A 162 -44.96 6.98 -10.58
C PHE A 162 -46.36 7.31 -11.12
N GLY A 163 -47.18 8.04 -10.38
CA GLY A 163 -48.51 8.47 -10.81
C GLY A 163 -49.40 7.29 -11.22
N THR A 164 -49.87 7.30 -12.47
CA THR A 164 -50.74 6.25 -13.04
C THR A 164 -49.98 5.20 -13.85
N ALA A 165 -48.64 5.11 -13.71
CA ALA A 165 -47.86 4.13 -14.43
C ALA A 165 -48.35 2.71 -14.13
N ASP A 166 -48.38 1.86 -15.15
CA ASP A 166 -48.75 0.46 -14.98
C ASP A 166 -47.65 -0.26 -14.17
N CYS A 167 -48.03 -0.86 -13.04
CA CYS A 167 -47.12 -1.61 -12.19
C CYS A 167 -46.40 -2.71 -12.97
N ALA A 168 -47.07 -3.33 -13.96
CA ALA A 168 -46.51 -4.42 -14.76
C ALA A 168 -45.42 -3.97 -15.74
N SER A 169 -45.23 -2.65 -15.95
CA SER A 169 -44.10 -2.13 -16.73
C SER A 169 -42.76 -2.26 -16.00
N CYS A 170 -42.78 -2.38 -14.67
CA CYS A 170 -41.58 -2.48 -13.83
C CYS A 170 -41.53 -3.78 -13.00
N HIS A 171 -42.70 -4.28 -12.57
CA HIS A 171 -42.81 -5.43 -11.67
C HIS A 171 -43.35 -6.66 -12.38
N GLY A 172 -42.72 -7.81 -12.15
CA GLY A 172 -43.17 -9.08 -12.71
C GLY A 172 -44.34 -9.69 -11.94
N LEU A 173 -45.24 -10.39 -12.65
CA LEU A 173 -46.34 -11.14 -12.03
C LEU A 173 -45.86 -12.42 -11.31
N LYS A 174 -44.70 -12.98 -11.71
CA LYS A 174 -44.06 -14.11 -11.04
C LYS A 174 -43.28 -13.69 -9.78
N LYS A 175 -42.56 -12.57 -9.87
CA LYS A 175 -41.82 -11.93 -8.78
C LYS A 175 -42.02 -10.43 -8.85
N PHE A 176 -42.62 -9.88 -7.80
CA PHE A 176 -42.86 -8.43 -7.72
C PHE A 176 -41.61 -7.65 -7.29
N ARG A 177 -40.67 -8.29 -6.57
CA ARG A 177 -39.42 -7.68 -6.12
C ARG A 177 -38.24 -8.61 -6.43
N PRO A 178 -37.12 -8.09 -6.96
CA PRO A 178 -36.91 -6.69 -7.42
C PRO A 178 -37.74 -6.35 -8.66
N ALA A 179 -37.78 -5.07 -9.05
CA ALA A 179 -38.45 -4.60 -10.26
C ALA A 179 -37.61 -4.97 -11.50
N GLU A 180 -37.60 -6.26 -11.85
CA GLU A 180 -36.73 -6.83 -12.90
C GLU A 180 -37.00 -6.26 -14.30
N LEU A 181 -38.14 -5.60 -14.52
CA LEU A 181 -38.50 -5.00 -15.81
C LEU A 181 -38.09 -3.53 -15.92
N PHE A 182 -37.65 -2.90 -14.81
CA PHE A 182 -37.16 -1.53 -14.85
C PHE A 182 -35.71 -1.48 -15.36
N ASP A 183 -35.48 -0.71 -16.41
CA ASP A 183 -34.17 -0.55 -17.03
C ASP A 183 -33.57 0.84 -16.74
N HIS A 184 -32.44 0.86 -16.02
CA HIS A 184 -31.70 2.07 -15.70
C HIS A 184 -31.07 2.75 -16.93
N ASP A 185 -30.81 2.02 -18.02
CA ASP A 185 -30.21 2.59 -19.23
C ASP A 185 -31.15 3.56 -19.95
N THR A 186 -32.46 3.42 -19.72
CA THR A 186 -33.49 4.35 -20.20
C THR A 186 -33.70 5.56 -19.28
N SER A 187 -33.02 5.59 -18.13
CA SER A 187 -33.17 6.64 -17.13
C SER A 187 -32.25 7.83 -17.38
N LYS A 188 -32.44 8.93 -16.61
CA LYS A 188 -31.55 10.10 -16.66
C LYS A 188 -30.13 9.81 -16.17
N PHE A 189 -29.91 8.66 -15.54
CA PHE A 189 -28.60 8.23 -15.06
C PHE A 189 -28.43 6.74 -15.37
N PRO A 190 -27.95 6.41 -16.58
CA PRO A 190 -27.55 5.04 -16.93
C PRO A 190 -26.49 4.55 -15.95
N LEU A 191 -26.73 3.36 -15.37
CA LEU A 191 -25.76 2.75 -14.48
C LEU A 191 -24.65 2.18 -15.35
N THR A 192 -23.52 2.88 -15.40
CA THR A 192 -22.35 2.46 -16.16
C THR A 192 -21.14 2.35 -15.26
N LEU A 193 -20.19 1.49 -15.65
CA LEU A 193 -18.89 1.34 -14.98
C LEU A 193 -19.08 0.92 -13.51
N ALA A 194 -18.41 1.56 -12.55
CA ALA A 194 -18.54 1.18 -11.15
C ALA A 194 -19.96 1.38 -10.57
N HIS A 195 -20.81 2.22 -11.20
CA HIS A 195 -22.17 2.47 -10.71
C HIS A 195 -23.12 1.28 -10.91
N GLU A 196 -22.84 0.37 -11.84
CA GLU A 196 -23.61 -0.88 -12.04
C GLU A 196 -23.60 -1.79 -10.80
N LYS A 197 -22.53 -1.70 -10.00
CA LYS A 197 -22.31 -2.54 -8.82
C LYS A 197 -22.77 -1.86 -7.52
N VAL A 198 -23.28 -0.64 -7.60
CA VAL A 198 -23.72 0.11 -6.42
C VAL A 198 -25.11 -0.36 -5.99
N ALA A 199 -25.25 -0.71 -4.71
CA ALA A 199 -26.55 -1.09 -4.16
C ALA A 199 -27.57 0.05 -4.29
N CYS A 200 -28.80 -0.28 -4.69
CA CYS A 200 -29.86 0.69 -5.02
C CYS A 200 -30.10 1.73 -3.91
N ALA A 201 -30.06 1.31 -2.64
CA ALA A 201 -30.29 2.18 -1.49
C ALA A 201 -29.26 3.31 -1.32
N ARG A 202 -28.07 3.17 -1.94
CA ARG A 202 -27.06 4.24 -1.94
C ARG A 202 -27.43 5.42 -2.84
N CYS A 203 -28.26 5.17 -3.85
CA CYS A 203 -28.78 6.19 -4.76
C CYS A 203 -30.20 6.62 -4.37
N HIS A 204 -31.00 5.68 -3.84
CA HIS A 204 -32.39 5.88 -3.41
C HIS A 204 -32.50 5.76 -1.88
N PRO A 205 -32.09 6.78 -1.11
CA PRO A 205 -32.23 6.75 0.33
C PRO A 205 -33.70 6.76 0.75
N GLY A 206 -34.03 5.97 1.77
CA GLY A 206 -35.31 6.04 2.47
C GLY A 206 -35.36 7.24 3.42
N ALA A 207 -36.55 7.78 3.68
CA ALA A 207 -36.76 8.95 4.55
C ALA A 207 -36.44 8.74 6.04
N THR A 208 -35.71 7.69 6.43
CA THR A 208 -35.23 7.49 7.80
C THR A 208 -33.72 7.67 7.86
N GLY A 209 -33.32 8.89 8.23
CA GLY A 209 -32.11 9.14 9.00
C GLY A 209 -30.83 9.35 8.21
N GLY A 210 -30.35 10.59 8.22
CA GLY A 210 -28.91 10.83 8.14
C GLY A 210 -28.22 10.09 9.29
N ALA A 211 -27.19 9.33 8.96
CA ALA A 211 -26.17 8.91 9.90
C ALA A 211 -24.84 8.90 9.15
N GLU A 212 -23.93 9.72 9.66
CA GLU A 212 -22.56 9.88 9.21
C GLU A 212 -21.75 8.59 9.38
N GLY A 213 -20.79 8.39 8.48
CA GLY A 213 -19.52 7.70 8.79
C GLY A 213 -19.56 6.18 9.00
N GLY A 214 -19.01 5.43 8.03
CA GLY A 214 -18.60 4.06 8.31
C GLY A 214 -18.37 3.21 7.06
N ALA A 215 -17.13 3.18 6.57
CA ALA A 215 -16.67 2.09 5.72
C ALA A 215 -16.62 0.82 6.58
N GLY A 216 -17.38 -0.21 6.18
CA GLY A 216 -17.26 -1.55 6.76
C GLY A 216 -18.57 -2.13 7.27
N ALA A 217 -19.38 -2.68 6.37
CA ALA A 217 -20.25 -3.80 6.67
C ALA A 217 -20.56 -4.54 5.36
N ALA A 218 -19.70 -5.51 5.04
CA ALA A 218 -20.10 -6.62 4.19
C ALA A 218 -21.17 -7.38 4.96
N GLY A 219 -22.42 -7.14 4.59
CA GLY A 219 -23.57 -7.76 5.21
C GLY A 219 -24.78 -7.43 4.37
N SER A 220 -25.12 -8.37 3.48
CA SER A 220 -26.40 -8.43 2.79
C SER A 220 -27.53 -8.57 3.82
N ALA A 221 -27.82 -7.51 4.57
CA ALA A 221 -29.05 -7.41 5.31
C ALA A 221 -30.13 -7.07 4.27
N PRO A 222 -31.11 -7.96 4.03
CA PRO A 222 -32.14 -7.69 3.06
C PRO A 222 -32.90 -6.46 3.54
N LEU A 223 -33.00 -5.43 2.69
CA LEU A 223 -33.95 -4.31 2.82
C LEU A 223 -35.43 -4.76 2.75
N LEU A 224 -35.66 -6.06 2.93
CA LEU A 224 -36.89 -6.81 2.78
C LEU A 224 -36.87 -7.92 3.82
N ALA A 225 -36.79 -7.55 5.09
CA ALA A 225 -37.42 -8.41 6.10
C ALA A 225 -38.90 -8.52 5.68
N THR A 226 -39.33 -9.76 5.50
CA THR A 226 -40.73 -10.17 5.36
C THR A 226 -41.63 -9.31 6.25
N PRO A 227 -42.82 -8.86 5.80
CA PRO A 227 -43.77 -8.22 6.70
C PRO A 227 -44.24 -9.29 7.69
N ALA A 228 -43.57 -9.40 8.83
CA ALA A 228 -43.98 -10.25 9.94
C ALA A 228 -45.00 -9.54 10.84
N SER A 229 -45.56 -8.41 10.42
CA SER A 229 -46.63 -7.72 11.15
C SER A 229 -47.55 -6.97 10.19
N PRO A 230 -48.88 -7.15 10.30
CA PRO A 230 -49.83 -6.21 9.70
C PRO A 230 -49.61 -4.84 10.35
N GLY A 231 -49.16 -3.84 9.60
CA GLY A 231 -49.04 -2.46 10.06
C GLY A 231 -47.65 -1.81 10.03
N SER A 232 -46.58 -2.51 9.61
CA SER A 232 -45.29 -1.83 9.36
C SER A 232 -45.29 -1.17 7.98
N GLU A 233 -45.30 0.17 7.98
CA GLU A 233 -45.24 0.97 6.75
C GLU A 233 -43.87 0.75 6.07
N PRO A 234 -43.81 0.43 4.76
CA PRO A 234 -42.55 0.26 4.07
C PRO A 234 -41.74 1.57 4.11
N PRO A 235 -40.40 1.49 4.20
CA PRO A 235 -39.54 2.67 4.23
C PRO A 235 -39.85 3.56 3.01
N ASN A 236 -40.01 4.86 3.25
CA ASN A 236 -40.33 5.83 2.22
C ASN A 236 -39.10 6.09 1.34
N VAL A 237 -38.87 5.22 0.35
CA VAL A 237 -37.76 5.31 -0.58
C VAL A 237 -38.12 6.25 -1.73
N HIS A 238 -37.29 7.28 -1.95
CA HIS A 238 -37.45 8.20 -3.06
C HIS A 238 -36.71 7.70 -4.31
N PHE A 239 -37.48 7.17 -5.27
CA PHE A 239 -36.99 6.70 -6.56
C PHE A 239 -36.84 7.82 -7.60
N ARG A 240 -37.45 9.00 -7.37
CA ARG A 240 -37.36 10.17 -8.24
C ARG A 240 -36.59 11.31 -7.59
N GLY A 241 -35.96 12.15 -8.41
CA GLY A 241 -35.29 13.37 -7.96
C GLY A 241 -33.88 13.16 -7.40
N VAL A 242 -33.29 11.98 -7.59
CA VAL A 242 -31.88 11.74 -7.24
C VAL A 242 -30.98 12.63 -8.10
N PRO A 243 -29.99 13.33 -7.52
CA PRO A 243 -29.04 14.14 -8.28
C PRO A 243 -28.30 13.31 -9.35
N THR A 244 -28.14 13.87 -10.56
CA THR A 244 -27.43 13.22 -11.66
C THR A 244 -26.03 13.78 -11.89
N THR A 245 -25.59 14.72 -11.05
CA THR A 245 -24.25 15.31 -11.12
C THR A 245 -23.31 14.60 -10.15
N CYS A 246 -22.03 14.53 -10.50
CA CYS A 246 -20.99 13.93 -9.65
C CYS A 246 -21.02 14.50 -8.24
N ALA A 247 -21.07 15.84 -8.12
CA ALA A 247 -21.08 16.55 -6.85
C ALA A 247 -22.39 16.37 -6.04
N GLY A 248 -23.48 15.97 -6.70
CA GLY A 248 -24.75 15.68 -6.04
C GLY A 248 -24.72 14.44 -5.16
N CYS A 249 -23.79 13.51 -5.41
CA CYS A 249 -23.60 12.28 -4.64
C CYS A 249 -22.21 12.18 -4.00
N HIS A 250 -21.17 12.68 -4.68
CA HIS A 250 -19.79 12.63 -4.22
C HIS A 250 -19.35 13.97 -3.64
N LYS A 251 -18.84 13.93 -2.40
CA LYS A 251 -18.21 15.09 -1.79
C LYS A 251 -16.92 15.43 -2.52
N ASP A 252 -16.77 16.69 -2.96
CA ASP A 252 -15.57 17.15 -3.62
C ASP A 252 -14.41 17.34 -2.62
N PRO A 253 -13.34 16.52 -2.68
CA PRO A 253 -12.17 16.71 -1.82
C PRO A 253 -11.35 17.94 -2.21
N HIS A 254 -11.58 18.51 -3.39
CA HIS A 254 -10.85 19.67 -3.90
C HIS A 254 -11.45 21.00 -3.46
N GLN A 255 -12.56 21.01 -2.71
CA GLN A 255 -13.18 22.22 -2.16
C GLN A 255 -13.56 23.25 -3.25
N GLY A 256 -14.09 22.77 -4.39
CA GLY A 256 -14.56 23.59 -5.50
C GLY A 256 -13.46 24.12 -6.42
N ARG A 257 -12.19 23.80 -6.17
CA ARG A 257 -11.03 24.37 -6.88
C ARG A 257 -10.96 24.09 -8.38
N PHE A 258 -11.66 23.04 -8.83
CA PHE A 258 -11.69 22.62 -10.24
C PHE A 258 -13.09 22.69 -10.86
N GLY A 259 -14.05 23.31 -10.17
CA GLY A 259 -15.45 23.33 -10.58
C GLY A 259 -16.11 21.93 -10.57
N GLY A 260 -17.21 21.77 -11.30
CA GLY A 260 -18.00 20.53 -11.32
C GLY A 260 -17.62 19.50 -12.39
N LYS A 261 -16.56 19.76 -13.19
CA LYS A 261 -16.15 18.90 -14.33
C LYS A 261 -15.19 17.79 -13.89
N CYS A 262 -15.63 16.96 -12.96
CA CYS A 262 -14.82 15.90 -12.34
C CYS A 262 -14.23 14.95 -13.40
N GLU A 263 -14.99 14.67 -14.46
CA GLU A 263 -14.68 13.80 -15.60
C GLU A 263 -13.46 14.23 -16.42
N THR A 264 -13.02 15.49 -16.26
CA THR A 264 -11.75 15.95 -16.85
C THR A 264 -10.57 15.16 -16.28
N CYS A 265 -10.67 14.74 -15.01
CA CYS A 265 -9.58 14.12 -14.27
C CYS A 265 -9.94 12.74 -13.73
N HIS A 266 -11.19 12.47 -13.40
CA HIS A 266 -11.63 11.21 -12.79
C HIS A 266 -12.48 10.41 -13.78
N THR A 267 -12.33 9.09 -13.74
CA THR A 267 -13.24 8.18 -14.45
C THR A 267 -14.17 7.51 -13.48
N ALA A 268 -15.43 7.28 -13.88
CA ALA A 268 -16.40 6.57 -13.04
C ALA A 268 -16.07 5.08 -12.82
N ASP A 269 -15.08 4.53 -13.55
CA ASP A 269 -14.59 3.17 -13.37
C ASP A 269 -13.56 3.08 -12.22
N ASP A 270 -12.52 3.92 -12.26
CA ASP A 270 -11.53 4.05 -11.20
C ASP A 270 -11.36 5.53 -10.83
N TRP A 271 -11.98 5.91 -9.72
CA TRP A 271 -11.95 7.29 -9.23
C TRP A 271 -10.58 7.70 -8.70
N LYS A 272 -9.77 6.74 -8.23
CA LYS A 272 -8.44 7.02 -7.67
C LYS A 272 -7.42 7.27 -8.77
N ARG A 273 -7.63 6.69 -9.96
CA ARG A 273 -6.80 6.93 -11.14
C ARG A 273 -7.15 8.26 -11.79
N ILE A 274 -6.25 9.23 -11.63
CA ILE A 274 -6.36 10.55 -12.27
C ILE A 274 -5.86 10.49 -13.73
N GLN A 275 -6.69 10.98 -14.65
CA GLN A 275 -6.38 11.16 -16.07
C GLN A 275 -5.41 12.32 -16.29
N ARG A 276 -4.14 12.13 -15.93
CA ARG A 276 -3.10 13.15 -16.06
C ARG A 276 -2.93 13.67 -17.49
N ALA A 277 -3.22 12.83 -18.49
CA ALA A 277 -3.15 13.20 -19.92
C ALA A 277 -4.07 14.37 -20.29
N ASN A 278 -5.17 14.58 -19.55
CA ASN A 278 -6.12 15.66 -19.84
C ASN A 278 -5.63 17.02 -19.30
N PHE A 279 -4.54 17.06 -18.53
CA PHE A 279 -3.94 18.31 -18.05
C PHE A 279 -2.46 18.39 -18.40
N ASP A 280 -2.16 19.20 -19.41
CA ASP A 280 -0.80 19.38 -19.91
C ASP A 280 -0.05 20.52 -19.17
N HIS A 281 0.91 20.13 -18.33
CA HIS A 281 1.80 21.07 -17.63
C HIS A 281 2.78 21.79 -18.56
N ALA A 282 3.06 21.28 -19.76
CA ALA A 282 3.94 21.94 -20.73
C ALA A 282 3.37 23.27 -21.21
N ARG A 283 2.06 23.48 -21.06
CA ARG A 283 1.36 24.72 -21.39
C ARG A 283 1.34 25.74 -20.25
N THR A 284 1.95 25.41 -19.11
CA THR A 284 2.03 26.30 -17.94
C THR A 284 3.38 26.98 -17.87
N ARG A 285 3.53 27.97 -16.98
CA ARG A 285 4.84 28.61 -16.71
C ARG A 285 5.85 27.69 -16.02
N TYR A 286 5.42 26.51 -15.56
CA TYR A 286 6.29 25.51 -14.95
C TYR A 286 6.10 24.14 -15.61
N PRO A 287 6.74 23.90 -16.76
CA PRO A 287 6.75 22.59 -17.39
C PRO A 287 7.40 21.56 -16.47
N LEU A 288 6.67 20.49 -16.14
CA LEU A 288 7.21 19.39 -15.35
C LEU A 288 8.25 18.63 -16.19
N THR A 289 9.51 18.69 -15.77
CA THR A 289 10.63 17.98 -16.40
C THR A 289 11.35 17.09 -15.38
N GLY A 290 12.03 16.06 -15.88
CA GLY A 290 12.75 15.10 -15.04
C GLY A 290 11.85 14.47 -13.98
N LYS A 291 12.31 14.42 -12.73
CA LYS A 291 11.60 13.78 -11.63
C LYS A 291 10.28 14.45 -11.25
N HIS A 292 10.08 15.72 -11.59
CA HIS A 292 8.83 16.42 -11.32
C HIS A 292 7.64 15.86 -12.13
N GLN A 293 7.88 15.13 -13.22
CA GLN A 293 6.82 14.51 -14.02
C GLN A 293 6.06 13.42 -13.26
N ALA A 294 6.71 12.78 -12.29
CA ALA A 294 6.13 11.72 -11.47
C ALA A 294 5.55 12.25 -10.15
N THR A 295 5.66 13.56 -9.86
CA THR A 295 5.19 14.16 -8.61
C THR A 295 3.66 14.20 -8.54
N ASP A 296 3.10 14.04 -7.35
CA ASP A 296 1.66 14.12 -7.15
C ASP A 296 1.17 15.57 -7.13
N CYS A 297 -0.03 15.81 -7.64
CA CYS A 297 -0.58 17.16 -7.79
C CYS A 297 -0.58 17.94 -6.47
N LEU A 298 -0.87 17.25 -5.35
CA LEU A 298 -0.97 17.85 -4.01
C LEU A 298 0.38 18.11 -3.34
N ASP A 299 1.49 17.63 -3.90
CA ASP A 299 2.83 17.98 -3.40
C ASP A 299 3.17 19.44 -3.72
N CYS A 300 2.62 19.97 -4.83
CA CYS A 300 2.77 21.36 -5.24
C CYS A 300 1.49 22.18 -4.97
N HIS A 301 0.31 21.64 -5.27
CA HIS A 301 -0.98 22.32 -5.08
C HIS A 301 -1.62 21.99 -3.74
N LEU A 302 -1.08 22.59 -2.68
CA LEU A 302 -1.52 22.33 -1.30
C LEU A 302 -2.99 22.72 -1.05
N PRO A 303 -3.75 21.92 -0.27
CA PRO A 303 -5.10 22.29 0.19
C PRO A 303 -5.10 23.65 0.91
N GLY A 304 -6.14 24.47 0.69
CA GLY A 304 -6.27 25.80 1.29
C GLY A 304 -5.30 26.88 0.78
N LYS A 305 -4.38 26.58 -0.15
CA LYS A 305 -3.49 27.57 -0.80
C LYS A 305 -3.98 27.93 -2.22
N PRO A 306 -3.66 29.12 -2.76
CA PRO A 306 -4.01 29.47 -4.14
C PRO A 306 -3.55 28.43 -5.17
N ARG A 307 -4.30 28.26 -6.26
CA ARG A 307 -3.91 27.34 -7.36
C ARG A 307 -2.62 27.80 -8.05
N GLN A 308 -2.45 29.11 -8.19
CA GLN A 308 -1.21 29.70 -8.70
C GLN A 308 -0.15 29.64 -7.59
N ILE A 309 0.94 28.93 -7.87
CA ILE A 309 2.11 28.88 -6.99
C ILE A 309 2.98 30.09 -7.34
N ALA A 310 3.38 30.88 -6.33
CA ALA A 310 4.30 32.01 -6.51
C ALA A 310 5.75 31.57 -6.25
N GLY A 311 6.71 32.17 -6.96
CA GLY A 311 8.15 31.91 -6.75
C GLY A 311 8.62 30.54 -7.24
N PHE A 312 7.85 29.85 -8.09
CA PHE A 312 8.17 28.51 -8.61
C PHE A 312 9.47 28.46 -9.44
N GLU A 313 9.96 29.62 -9.89
CA GLU A 313 11.18 29.78 -10.68
C GLU A 313 12.43 29.42 -9.87
N ARG A 314 12.36 29.50 -8.53
CA ARG A 314 13.48 29.19 -7.64
C ARG A 314 13.29 27.82 -7.00
N CYS A 315 14.29 26.96 -7.14
CA CYS A 315 14.31 25.63 -6.50
C CYS A 315 14.06 25.72 -4.99
N ALA A 316 14.63 26.75 -4.35
CA ALA A 316 14.53 26.99 -2.91
C ALA A 316 13.12 27.33 -2.42
N SER A 317 12.20 27.69 -3.32
CA SER A 317 10.79 27.93 -2.96
C SER A 317 10.05 26.64 -2.59
N CYS A 318 10.58 25.49 -2.99
CA CYS A 318 10.01 24.17 -2.70
C CYS A 318 10.99 23.24 -1.98
N HIS A 319 12.28 23.31 -2.29
CA HIS A 319 13.32 22.46 -1.73
C HIS A 319 14.16 23.20 -0.68
N ALA A 320 14.43 22.55 0.45
CA ALA A 320 15.39 23.05 1.42
C ALA A 320 16.82 22.94 0.87
N ASP A 321 17.65 23.94 1.14
CA ASP A 321 19.08 23.88 0.82
C ASP A 321 19.82 22.93 1.76
N ALA A 322 20.27 21.79 1.24
CA ALA A 322 21.04 20.79 1.97
C ALA A 322 22.48 21.26 2.31
N HIS A 323 22.89 22.44 1.83
CA HIS A 323 24.20 23.03 2.06
C HIS A 323 24.18 24.17 3.09
N ALA A 324 23.00 24.56 3.61
CA ALA A 324 22.86 25.62 4.61
C ALA A 324 23.56 26.94 4.24
N GLY A 325 23.45 27.34 2.96
CA GLY A 325 24.00 28.59 2.44
C GLY A 325 25.52 28.61 2.24
N GLN A 326 26.23 27.49 2.41
CA GLN A 326 27.68 27.42 2.21
C GLN A 326 28.12 27.84 0.80
N LEU A 327 27.23 27.77 -0.19
CA LEU A 327 27.51 28.10 -1.60
C LEU A 327 27.07 29.52 -1.99
N ALA A 328 26.48 30.30 -1.06
CA ALA A 328 25.93 31.62 -1.33
C ALA A 328 26.99 32.65 -1.79
N LEU A 329 28.27 32.42 -1.46
CA LEU A 329 29.38 33.28 -1.86
C LEU A 329 29.94 32.98 -3.26
N ARG A 330 29.43 31.94 -3.95
CA ARG A 330 29.77 31.74 -5.36
C ARG A 330 29.24 32.91 -6.18
N LYS A 331 29.87 33.17 -7.33
CA LYS A 331 29.48 34.28 -8.23
C LYS A 331 27.99 34.26 -8.61
N SER A 332 27.39 33.08 -8.69
CA SER A 332 25.97 32.85 -8.98
C SER A 332 25.04 32.93 -7.77
N GLY A 333 25.56 33.21 -6.57
CA GLY A 333 24.75 33.19 -5.34
C GLY A 333 24.34 31.79 -4.89
N GLY A 334 24.95 30.73 -5.44
CA GLY A 334 24.63 29.35 -5.06
C GLY A 334 23.38 28.78 -5.73
N GLU A 335 23.08 29.22 -6.97
CA GLU A 335 21.96 28.67 -7.74
C GLU A 335 22.06 27.16 -7.93
N CYS A 336 20.99 26.45 -7.57
CA CYS A 336 20.96 24.99 -7.57
C CYS A 336 21.22 24.41 -8.97
N GLY A 337 20.78 25.10 -10.02
CA GLY A 337 20.83 24.68 -11.42
C GLY A 337 22.25 24.51 -11.99
N GLU A 338 23.27 25.08 -11.34
CA GLU A 338 24.66 24.90 -11.77
C GLU A 338 25.17 23.47 -11.55
N CYS A 339 24.68 22.84 -10.48
CA CYS A 339 25.15 21.54 -10.01
C CYS A 339 24.06 20.47 -10.06
N HIS A 340 22.78 20.87 -10.11
CA HIS A 340 21.63 19.98 -10.03
C HIS A 340 20.70 20.22 -11.21
N THR A 341 20.02 19.16 -11.65
CA THR A 341 19.05 19.24 -12.73
C THR A 341 17.70 18.72 -12.24
N THR A 342 16.64 18.94 -13.02
CA THR A 342 15.33 18.37 -12.72
C THR A 342 15.32 16.83 -12.78
N SER A 343 16.33 16.21 -13.39
CA SER A 343 16.55 14.75 -13.33
C SER A 343 17.00 14.27 -11.94
N GLY A 344 17.51 15.16 -11.09
CA GLY A 344 17.81 14.88 -9.68
C GLY A 344 18.96 15.72 -9.10
N PHE A 345 19.04 15.73 -7.77
CA PHE A 345 20.13 16.38 -7.02
C PHE A 345 21.41 15.54 -6.95
N ARG A 346 21.35 14.23 -7.24
CA ARG A 346 22.50 13.31 -7.22
C ARG A 346 22.47 12.37 -8.44
N PRO A 347 23.61 12.12 -9.09
CA PRO A 347 24.89 12.84 -8.91
C PRO A 347 24.76 14.32 -9.32
N SER A 348 25.64 15.18 -8.80
CA SER A 348 25.72 16.55 -9.30
C SER A 348 26.38 16.58 -10.69
N THR A 349 26.14 17.63 -11.46
CA THR A 349 26.82 17.93 -12.73
C THR A 349 28.23 18.50 -12.52
N TYR A 350 28.64 18.71 -11.27
CA TYR A 350 29.95 19.27 -10.92
C TYR A 350 31.06 18.22 -11.10
N THR A 351 32.02 18.50 -11.97
CA THR A 351 33.06 17.54 -12.40
C THR A 351 34.38 17.75 -11.66
N VAL A 352 35.28 16.76 -11.74
CA VAL A 352 36.66 16.88 -11.23
C VAL A 352 37.41 18.03 -11.90
N ALA A 353 37.16 18.29 -13.19
CA ALA A 353 37.76 19.41 -13.90
C ALA A 353 37.31 20.76 -13.32
N LEU A 354 36.03 20.90 -12.94
CA LEU A 354 35.54 22.11 -12.28
C LEU A 354 36.17 22.33 -10.89
N HIS A 355 36.61 21.26 -10.23
CA HIS A 355 37.29 21.33 -8.94
C HIS A 355 38.68 21.99 -9.03
N GLU A 356 39.32 21.99 -10.21
CA GLU A 356 40.61 22.65 -10.43
C GLU A 356 40.52 24.18 -10.29
N ALA A 357 39.33 24.76 -10.46
CA ALA A 357 39.07 26.19 -10.27
C ALA A 357 38.83 26.58 -8.79
N THR A 358 38.93 25.64 -7.86
CA THR A 358 38.75 25.89 -6.43
C THR A 358 40.10 26.12 -5.74
N SER A 359 40.08 26.55 -4.48
CA SER A 359 41.29 26.67 -3.65
C SER A 359 41.98 25.35 -3.34
N TYR A 360 41.39 24.20 -3.72
CA TYR A 360 41.98 22.89 -3.51
C TYR A 360 41.89 22.02 -4.78
N PRO A 361 42.79 22.19 -5.76
CA PRO A 361 42.83 21.32 -6.94
C PRO A 361 43.06 19.86 -6.53
N LEU A 362 42.26 18.93 -7.07
CA LEU A 362 42.44 17.50 -6.79
C LEU A 362 43.67 16.99 -7.53
N LEU A 363 44.70 16.58 -6.79
CA LEU A 363 45.94 16.03 -7.33
C LEU A 363 46.17 14.58 -6.86
N GLY A 364 46.91 13.81 -7.66
CA GLY A 364 47.25 12.42 -7.36
C GLY A 364 46.00 11.57 -7.09
N SER A 365 46.05 10.75 -6.04
CA SER A 365 44.95 9.86 -5.65
C SER A 365 43.63 10.58 -5.36
N HIS A 366 43.67 11.86 -4.95
CA HIS A 366 42.46 12.64 -4.65
C HIS A 366 41.53 12.81 -5.87
N ARG A 367 42.06 12.76 -7.11
CA ARG A 367 41.26 12.83 -8.34
C ARG A 367 40.32 11.64 -8.51
N THR A 368 40.64 10.52 -7.90
CA THR A 368 39.88 9.27 -7.98
C THR A 368 39.07 8.98 -6.71
N THR A 369 39.22 9.82 -5.68
CA THR A 369 38.48 9.72 -4.42
C THR A 369 37.03 10.14 -4.63
N LYS A 370 36.10 9.39 -4.03
CA LYS A 370 34.66 9.74 -4.05
C LYS A 370 34.46 11.11 -3.37
N CYS A 371 33.66 11.98 -3.99
CA CYS A 371 33.40 13.33 -3.48
C CYS A 371 32.92 13.34 -2.02
N ALA A 372 32.06 12.37 -1.65
CA ALA A 372 31.48 12.24 -0.31
C ALA A 372 32.51 11.89 0.79
N THR A 373 33.73 11.45 0.42
CA THR A 373 34.82 11.24 1.39
C THR A 373 35.27 12.57 1.99
N CYS A 374 35.32 13.64 1.19
CA CYS A 374 35.67 14.98 1.63
C CYS A 374 34.41 15.80 1.97
N HIS A 375 33.43 15.82 1.05
CA HIS A 375 32.15 16.52 1.22
C HIS A 375 31.18 15.70 2.08
N ARG A 376 31.54 15.55 3.35
CA ARG A 376 30.81 14.75 4.33
C ARG A 376 29.50 15.43 4.70
N THR A 377 28.49 14.62 4.99
CA THR A 377 27.22 15.08 5.53
C THR A 377 27.30 15.03 7.06
N LEU A 378 27.34 16.20 7.70
CA LEU A 378 27.65 16.38 9.12
C LEU A 378 26.47 17.06 9.85
N PRO A 379 26.26 16.79 11.15
CA PRO A 379 25.28 17.54 11.94
C PRO A 379 25.72 19.02 12.06
N PRO A 380 24.77 19.96 12.19
CA PRO A 380 25.08 21.39 12.32
C PRO A 380 26.14 21.71 13.40
N THR A 381 26.06 21.04 14.55
CA THR A 381 26.97 21.25 15.69
C THR A 381 28.42 20.83 15.41
N GLU A 382 28.66 19.94 14.45
CA GLU A 382 30.03 19.56 14.03
C GLU A 382 30.61 20.60 13.07
N LEU A 383 29.78 21.17 12.17
CA LEU A 383 30.18 22.25 11.27
C LEU A 383 30.50 23.55 12.03
N GLU A 384 29.68 23.89 13.03
CA GLU A 384 29.92 25.04 13.91
C GLU A 384 31.21 24.87 14.71
N ARG A 385 31.48 23.67 15.24
CA ARG A 385 32.76 23.34 15.92
C ARG A 385 33.96 23.44 14.97
N ALA A 386 33.78 23.13 13.70
CA ALA A 386 34.78 23.33 12.67
C ALA A 386 34.91 24.79 12.22
N GLY A 387 34.17 25.75 12.81
CA GLY A 387 34.27 27.18 12.48
C GLY A 387 33.56 27.55 11.16
N ILE A 388 32.66 26.70 10.66
CA ILE A 388 31.91 26.96 9.42
C ILE A 388 30.61 27.67 9.81
N ALA A 389 30.53 28.96 9.50
CA ALA A 389 29.31 29.74 9.70
C ALA A 389 28.17 29.20 8.83
N LEU A 390 27.08 28.76 9.47
CA LEU A 390 25.86 28.29 8.80
C LEU A 390 24.91 29.47 8.60
N VAL A 391 24.46 29.68 7.36
CA VAL A 391 23.38 30.64 7.12
C VAL A 391 22.08 29.94 7.49
N ARG A 392 21.35 30.49 8.47
CA ARG A 392 20.01 30.00 8.81
C ARG A 392 19.07 30.27 7.65
N VAL A 393 18.93 29.30 6.75
CA VAL A 393 17.90 29.32 5.71
C VAL A 393 16.56 29.07 6.41
N ALA A 394 15.55 29.90 6.15
CA ALA A 394 14.22 29.72 6.71
C ALA A 394 13.72 28.29 6.41
N PRO A 395 13.11 27.58 7.38
CA PRO A 395 12.69 26.20 7.17
C PRO A 395 11.66 26.10 6.05
N ALA A 396 11.85 25.12 5.16
CA ALA A 396 10.87 24.82 4.13
C ALA A 396 9.53 24.39 4.78
N PRO A 397 8.36 24.76 4.21
CA PRO A 397 7.06 24.60 4.86
C PRO A 397 6.60 23.15 5.13
N LYS A 398 7.38 22.12 4.75
CA LYS A 398 7.09 20.70 4.98
C LYS A 398 8.25 19.87 5.52
N ALA A 399 9.36 20.47 5.96
CA ALA A 399 10.47 19.71 6.50
C ALA A 399 11.05 20.40 7.74
N ALA A 400 11.13 19.65 8.84
CA ALA A 400 12.19 19.89 9.81
C ALA A 400 13.50 20.02 9.01
N GLY A 401 14.28 21.07 9.27
CA GLY A 401 15.52 21.34 8.52
C GLY A 401 16.38 20.08 8.41
N PRO A 402 17.20 19.94 7.36
CA PRO A 402 17.90 18.68 7.12
C PRO A 402 18.72 18.31 8.38
N PRO A 403 18.57 17.09 8.92
CA PRO A 403 19.26 16.67 10.15
C PRO A 403 20.79 16.65 10.00
N ALA A 404 21.28 16.72 8.76
CA ALA A 404 22.68 16.80 8.43
C ALA A 404 22.89 17.65 7.16
N ILE A 405 23.96 18.43 7.15
CA ILE A 405 24.33 19.39 6.12
C ILE A 405 25.54 18.84 5.37
N THR A 406 25.53 18.92 4.04
CA THR A 406 26.70 18.51 3.25
C THR A 406 27.75 19.62 3.25
N GLN A 407 28.95 19.30 3.72
CA GLN A 407 30.06 20.24 3.84
C GLN A 407 30.66 20.54 2.45
N PHE A 408 30.67 21.82 2.06
CA PHE A 408 31.39 22.31 0.88
C PHE A 408 32.38 23.41 1.21
N ARG A 409 32.29 24.02 2.40
CA ARG A 409 33.25 24.99 2.89
C ARG A 409 34.24 24.32 3.86
N PHE A 410 35.52 24.58 3.64
CA PHE A 410 36.59 24.17 4.53
C PHE A 410 37.30 25.44 5.04
N PRO A 411 37.49 25.63 6.36
CA PRO A 411 38.18 26.79 6.90
C PRO A 411 39.66 26.84 6.50
N LYS A 412 40.26 25.66 6.44
CA LYS A 412 41.64 25.38 6.03
C LYS A 412 41.65 24.08 5.23
N SER A 413 42.71 23.89 4.45
CA SER A 413 42.92 22.71 3.61
C SER A 413 44.28 22.10 3.89
N ASP A 414 44.66 22.07 5.17
CA ASP A 414 45.90 21.44 5.60
C ASP A 414 45.72 19.92 5.60
N CYS A 415 46.82 19.18 5.41
CA CYS A 415 46.78 17.72 5.38
C CYS A 415 46.11 17.15 6.66
N ALA A 416 46.39 17.77 7.80
CA ALA A 416 45.90 17.35 9.13
C ALA A 416 44.39 17.60 9.34
N ASP A 417 43.76 18.48 8.56
CA ASP A 417 42.32 18.74 8.65
C ASP A 417 41.49 17.54 8.16
N CYS A 418 42.09 16.73 7.28
CA CYS A 418 41.44 15.55 6.68
C CYS A 418 42.12 14.23 7.08
N HIS A 419 43.44 14.23 7.26
CA HIS A 419 44.22 13.05 7.60
C HIS A 419 44.77 13.12 9.01
N ARG A 420 44.70 12.01 9.74
CA ARG A 420 45.39 11.88 11.03
C ARG A 420 46.87 11.62 10.80
N ASP A 421 47.74 12.27 11.58
CA ASP A 421 49.17 11.99 11.58
C ASP A 421 49.45 10.53 12.01
N PRO A 422 50.02 9.69 11.12
CA PRO A 422 50.37 8.31 11.45
C PRO A 422 51.63 8.19 12.30
N HIS A 423 52.39 9.27 12.51
CA HIS A 423 53.67 9.28 13.24
C HIS A 423 53.53 9.68 14.71
N ALA A 424 52.31 9.98 15.18
CA ALA A 424 52.03 10.38 16.56
C ALA A 424 52.93 11.52 17.08
N GLY A 425 53.23 12.50 16.21
CA GLY A 425 54.03 13.68 16.55
C GLY A 425 55.55 13.49 16.52
N ASP A 426 56.06 12.29 16.24
CA ASP A 426 57.51 12.00 16.24
C ASP A 426 58.30 12.87 15.25
N THR A 427 57.65 13.32 14.17
CA THR A 427 58.29 14.04 13.06
C THR A 427 58.21 15.55 13.19
N GLY A 428 57.52 16.09 14.21
CA GLY A 428 57.16 17.50 14.29
C GLY A 428 58.33 18.48 14.14
N ARG A 429 59.52 18.12 14.65
CA ARG A 429 60.73 18.95 14.55
C ARG A 429 61.32 19.08 13.14
N TYR A 430 60.87 18.26 12.18
CA TYR A 430 61.39 18.22 10.80
C TYR A 430 60.39 18.71 9.75
N LEU A 431 59.13 18.93 10.11
CA LEU A 431 58.09 19.30 9.14
C LEU A 431 58.22 20.74 8.62
N GLY A 432 58.84 21.63 9.41
CA GLY A 432 59.02 23.04 9.02
C GLY A 432 57.72 23.71 8.58
N THR A 433 57.80 24.61 7.59
CA THR A 433 56.63 25.27 6.97
C THR A 433 55.95 24.42 5.89
N GLU A 434 56.64 23.40 5.36
CA GLU A 434 56.10 22.51 4.32
C GLU A 434 55.20 21.39 4.89
N GLY A 435 55.15 21.24 6.23
CA GLY A 435 54.30 20.28 6.89
C GLY A 435 54.65 18.85 6.47
N CYS A 436 53.63 18.04 6.15
CA CYS A 436 53.81 16.67 5.69
C CYS A 436 54.60 16.58 4.37
N LEU A 437 54.61 17.64 3.56
CA LEU A 437 55.28 17.66 2.26
C LEU A 437 56.80 17.80 2.35
N ALA A 438 57.32 18.12 3.55
CA ALA A 438 58.75 18.04 3.82
C ALA A 438 59.30 16.61 3.57
N CYS A 439 58.45 15.59 3.72
CA CYS A 439 58.82 14.19 3.51
C CYS A 439 58.02 13.47 2.41
N HIS A 440 56.75 13.83 2.21
CA HIS A 440 55.84 13.13 1.29
C HIS A 440 55.56 13.94 0.02
N ALA A 441 55.29 13.25 -1.10
CA ALA A 441 54.82 13.90 -2.32
C ALA A 441 53.29 13.76 -2.47
N LEU A 442 52.63 14.84 -2.95
CA LEU A 442 51.18 14.83 -3.25
C LEU A 442 50.79 13.87 -4.37
N THR A 443 51.73 13.57 -5.27
CA THR A 443 51.53 12.66 -6.40
C THR A 443 51.79 11.20 -6.05
N ASP A 444 52.68 10.93 -5.10
CA ASP A 444 52.98 9.61 -4.56
C ASP A 444 53.34 9.70 -3.08
N TRP A 445 52.36 9.40 -2.23
CA TRP A 445 52.52 9.48 -0.78
C TRP A 445 53.52 8.46 -0.22
N ARG A 446 53.76 7.35 -0.94
CA ARG A 446 54.70 6.30 -0.51
C ARG A 446 56.15 6.66 -0.84
N ALA A 447 56.37 7.58 -1.76
CA ALA A 447 57.69 8.14 -2.02
C ALA A 447 58.06 9.10 -0.88
N ILE A 448 58.92 8.63 0.03
CA ILE A 448 59.41 9.40 1.17
C ILE A 448 60.79 9.96 0.83
N ARG A 449 60.98 11.25 1.05
CA ARG A 449 62.29 11.92 0.94
C ARG A 449 62.67 12.45 2.31
N PHE A 450 63.70 11.89 2.92
CA PHE A 450 64.22 12.39 4.19
C PHE A 450 65.74 12.23 4.23
N ASP A 451 66.43 13.34 4.51
CA ASP A 451 67.87 13.33 4.66
C ASP A 451 68.25 12.92 6.09
N HIS A 452 69.00 11.82 6.22
CA HIS A 452 69.47 11.35 7.54
C HIS A 452 70.68 12.12 8.06
N SER A 453 71.30 12.99 7.25
CA SER A 453 72.44 13.83 7.65
C SER A 453 72.08 14.79 8.80
N VAL A 454 70.81 15.18 8.91
CA VAL A 454 70.30 16.06 9.98
C VAL A 454 69.98 15.31 11.28
N THR A 455 70.26 14.00 11.33
CA THR A 455 70.00 13.16 12.49
C THR A 455 71.30 12.73 13.18
N ARG A 456 71.18 12.08 14.35
CA ARG A 456 72.32 11.53 15.08
C ARG A 456 72.92 10.26 14.44
N PHE A 457 72.28 9.73 13.40
CA PHE A 457 72.75 8.56 12.67
C PHE A 457 72.69 8.84 11.16
N PRO A 458 73.77 9.38 10.57
CA PRO A 458 73.84 9.54 9.13
C PRO A 458 73.88 8.15 8.48
N VAL A 459 72.86 7.81 7.70
CA VAL A 459 72.78 6.51 7.03
C VAL A 459 73.82 6.46 5.92
N ALA A 460 74.75 5.52 6.02
CA ALA A 460 75.85 5.32 5.08
C ALA A 460 76.09 3.83 4.77
N GLY A 461 76.88 3.56 3.73
CA GLY A 461 77.27 2.20 3.35
C GLY A 461 76.07 1.32 2.99
N LEU A 462 76.06 0.08 3.48
CA LEU A 462 75.00 -0.90 3.21
C LEU A 462 73.64 -0.49 3.81
N HIS A 463 73.63 0.40 4.82
CA HIS A 463 72.40 0.87 5.46
C HIS A 463 71.53 1.72 4.53
N LEU A 464 72.10 2.31 3.47
CA LEU A 464 71.34 3.05 2.44
C LEU A 464 70.33 2.16 1.69
N LYS A 465 70.53 0.84 1.71
CA LYS A 465 69.65 -0.15 1.08
C LYS A 465 68.58 -0.70 2.02
N VAL A 466 68.57 -0.27 3.28
CA VAL A 466 67.64 -0.76 4.30
C VAL A 466 66.39 0.12 4.30
N ALA A 467 65.20 -0.49 4.20
CA ALA A 467 63.93 0.22 4.31
C ALA A 467 63.76 0.83 5.71
N CYS A 468 63.05 1.96 5.82
CA CYS A 468 62.93 2.73 7.08
C CYS A 468 62.54 1.87 8.30
N LEU A 469 61.56 0.97 8.15
CA LEU A 469 61.09 0.10 9.25
C LEU A 469 62.10 -1.00 9.66
N GLY A 470 63.13 -1.25 8.86
CA GLY A 470 64.24 -2.14 9.25
C GLY A 470 65.06 -1.57 10.41
N CYS A 471 65.19 -0.23 10.45
CA CYS A 471 65.88 0.50 11.52
C CYS A 471 64.88 1.05 12.56
N HIS A 472 63.78 1.63 12.10
CA HIS A 472 62.69 2.16 12.94
C HIS A 472 61.68 1.05 13.28
N LYS A 473 62.17 0.02 13.97
CA LYS A 473 61.33 -1.11 14.39
C LYS A 473 60.25 -0.60 15.34
N THR A 474 58.99 -0.76 14.96
CA THR A 474 57.85 -0.57 15.88
C THR A 474 57.96 -1.63 16.96
N GLN A 475 57.71 -1.28 18.22
CA GLN A 475 57.80 -2.24 19.33
C GLN A 475 57.05 -3.55 19.02
N ALA A 476 57.80 -4.64 19.14
CA ALA A 476 57.42 -5.98 19.59
C ALA A 476 56.16 -6.73 19.10
N ASP A 477 55.52 -6.45 17.96
CA ASP A 477 54.49 -7.41 17.48
C ASP A 477 54.34 -7.48 15.95
N GLY A 478 55.26 -8.23 15.33
CA GLY A 478 54.97 -9.13 14.21
C GLY A 478 54.20 -8.58 13.00
N GLY A 479 54.94 -8.17 11.96
CA GLY A 479 54.49 -8.27 10.57
C GLY A 479 53.61 -7.12 10.06
N LEU A 480 53.91 -6.67 8.85
CA LEU A 480 53.12 -5.68 8.12
C LEU A 480 51.68 -6.20 7.92
N ALA A 481 50.69 -5.53 8.49
CA ALA A 481 49.33 -5.58 7.98
C ALA A 481 49.00 -4.24 7.33
N PRO A 482 48.74 -4.17 6.02
CA PRO A 482 48.02 -3.05 5.44
C PRO A 482 46.52 -3.33 5.57
N PRO A 483 45.68 -2.43 6.10
CA PRO A 483 44.27 -2.52 5.84
C PRO A 483 43.88 -1.47 4.81
N SER A 484 43.72 -1.91 3.57
CA SER A 484 42.50 -1.53 2.89
C SER A 484 41.33 -2.06 3.72
N ALA A 485 40.40 -1.18 4.05
CA ALA A 485 39.09 -1.43 4.63
C ALA A 485 38.95 -1.30 6.16
N ARG A 486 38.04 -0.37 6.51
CA ARG A 486 37.26 -0.21 7.73
C ARG A 486 37.86 0.69 8.82
N ALA A 487 37.31 1.91 8.82
CA ALA A 487 36.88 2.68 9.96
C ALA A 487 37.72 2.64 11.24
N TRP A 488 38.40 3.76 11.54
CA TRP A 488 38.63 4.31 12.87
C TRP A 488 39.11 3.37 13.99
N ALA A 489 39.65 2.18 13.68
CA ALA A 489 40.53 1.44 14.56
C ALA A 489 41.89 2.13 14.49
N THR A 490 42.41 2.58 15.63
CA THR A 490 43.67 3.32 15.72
C THR A 490 44.78 2.58 14.96
N PRO A 491 45.29 3.11 13.84
CA PRO A 491 46.55 2.62 13.30
C PRO A 491 47.59 2.79 14.40
N ARG A 492 48.30 1.71 14.74
CA ARG A 492 49.44 1.82 15.64
C ARG A 492 50.44 2.78 15.01
N ALA A 493 50.85 3.79 15.77
CA ALA A 493 51.68 4.87 15.28
C ALA A 493 53.00 4.32 14.73
N VAL A 494 53.39 4.79 13.54
CA VAL A 494 54.71 4.52 12.97
C VAL A 494 55.71 5.39 13.70
N ARG A 495 56.37 4.80 14.70
CA ARG A 495 57.38 5.48 15.51
C ARG A 495 58.69 5.58 14.74
N LEU A 496 59.11 6.81 14.46
CA LEU A 496 60.39 7.11 13.81
C LEU A 496 61.42 7.62 14.82
N ALA A 497 60.99 7.98 16.03
CA ALA A 497 61.89 8.30 17.13
C ALA A 497 62.40 7.05 17.86
N GLY A 498 63.59 7.12 18.45
CA GLY A 498 64.08 6.12 19.41
C GLY A 498 64.73 4.86 18.83
N ALA A 499 65.06 4.84 17.53
CA ALA A 499 65.84 3.74 16.97
C ALA A 499 67.20 3.60 17.69
N PRO A 500 67.64 2.37 18.02
CA PRO A 500 68.90 2.16 18.73
C PRO A 500 70.08 2.55 17.83
N LEU A 501 71.08 3.22 18.41
CA LEU A 501 72.26 3.71 17.70
C LEU A 501 73.46 2.76 17.76
N GLN A 502 73.41 1.76 18.65
CA GLN A 502 74.46 0.76 18.81
C GLN A 502 74.21 -0.43 17.88
N CYS A 503 75.28 -1.02 17.35
CA CYS A 503 75.21 -2.16 16.42
C CYS A 503 74.35 -3.30 16.95
N THR A 504 74.50 -3.63 18.24
CA THR A 504 73.78 -4.71 18.94
C THR A 504 72.29 -4.45 19.10
N GLY A 505 71.84 -3.20 19.00
CA GLY A 505 70.42 -2.86 19.02
C GLY A 505 69.67 -3.31 17.76
N CYS A 506 70.39 -3.52 16.66
CA CYS A 506 69.82 -3.93 15.37
C CYS A 506 70.32 -5.31 14.91
N HIS A 507 71.60 -5.60 15.11
CA HIS A 507 72.28 -6.79 14.64
C HIS A 507 72.57 -7.76 15.78
N ALA A 508 72.24 -9.03 15.57
CA ALA A 508 72.62 -10.08 16.49
C ALA A 508 74.12 -10.37 16.37
N ASP A 509 74.78 -10.62 17.49
CA ASP A 509 76.20 -11.02 17.51
C ASP A 509 76.34 -12.50 17.12
N PRO A 510 76.94 -12.83 15.96
CA PRO A 510 77.19 -14.22 15.57
C PRO A 510 78.33 -14.87 16.37
N HIS A 511 79.14 -14.10 17.09
CA HIS A 511 80.30 -14.59 17.82
C HIS A 511 79.97 -15.06 19.24
N LEU A 512 78.71 -14.92 19.70
CA LEU A 512 78.27 -15.30 21.05
C LEU A 512 79.15 -14.68 22.15
N ALA A 513 79.42 -13.38 22.05
CA ALA A 513 80.22 -12.57 22.97
C ALA A 513 81.72 -12.89 23.04
N GLN A 514 82.27 -13.72 22.13
CA GLN A 514 83.70 -14.07 22.12
C GLN A 514 84.65 -12.89 21.84
N VAL A 515 84.16 -11.81 21.20
CA VAL A 515 84.97 -10.67 20.75
C VAL A 515 84.50 -9.31 21.26
N GLY A 516 83.53 -9.29 22.19
CA GLY A 516 82.96 -8.06 22.76
C GLY A 516 82.00 -7.30 21.82
N THR A 517 81.62 -6.08 22.19
CA THR A 517 80.58 -5.28 21.51
C THR A 517 81.11 -4.16 20.60
N SER A 518 82.43 -3.96 20.54
CA SER A 518 83.08 -2.98 19.64
C SER A 518 83.22 -3.53 18.22
N CYS A 519 82.08 -3.76 17.55
CA CYS A 519 82.01 -4.39 16.22
C CYS A 519 82.88 -3.65 15.18
N GLU A 520 82.94 -2.32 15.28
CA GLU A 520 83.66 -1.41 14.38
C GLU A 520 85.18 -1.58 14.36
N LYS A 521 85.76 -2.29 15.34
CA LYS A 521 87.18 -2.66 15.31
C LYS A 521 87.50 -3.65 14.19
N CYS A 522 86.52 -4.49 13.83
CA CYS A 522 86.71 -5.56 12.86
C CYS A 522 85.84 -5.37 11.60
N HIS A 523 84.64 -4.80 11.74
CA HIS A 523 83.66 -4.67 10.67
C HIS A 523 83.49 -3.22 10.20
N SER A 524 83.04 -3.01 8.96
CA SER A 524 82.67 -1.69 8.42
C SER A 524 81.20 -1.64 8.05
N ASP A 525 80.65 -0.42 7.96
CA ASP A 525 79.30 -0.14 7.45
C ASP A 525 79.12 -0.53 5.97
N THR A 526 80.22 -0.73 5.25
CA THR A 526 80.26 -1.22 3.87
C THR A 526 80.45 -2.74 3.74
N SER A 527 80.84 -3.45 4.80
CA SER A 527 81.05 -4.91 4.79
C SER A 527 81.06 -5.54 6.19
N TRP A 528 80.26 -6.59 6.37
CA TRP A 528 80.27 -7.44 7.58
C TRP A 528 81.42 -8.44 7.63
N GLY A 529 82.23 -8.56 6.57
CA GLY A 529 83.51 -9.25 6.70
C GLY A 529 84.40 -8.58 7.75
N PRO A 530 85.44 -9.25 8.27
CA PRO A 530 86.42 -8.65 9.18
C PRO A 530 87.36 -7.71 8.40
N SER A 531 86.81 -6.71 7.71
CA SER A 531 87.49 -5.81 6.76
C SER A 531 88.52 -4.90 7.43
N ARG A 532 88.41 -4.69 8.75
CA ARG A 532 89.32 -3.85 9.53
C ARG A 532 90.28 -4.66 10.40
N PHE A 533 90.02 -5.95 10.58
CA PHE A 533 90.83 -6.82 11.43
C PHE A 533 92.09 -7.26 10.67
N ASP A 534 93.24 -7.03 11.30
CA ASP A 534 94.52 -7.55 10.85
C ASP A 534 95.02 -8.56 11.89
N HIS A 535 95.22 -9.81 11.49
CA HIS A 535 95.58 -10.89 12.40
C HIS A 535 96.93 -10.67 13.09
N ASN A 536 97.91 -10.05 12.41
CA ASN A 536 99.25 -9.85 12.97
C ASN A 536 99.33 -8.59 13.86
N ARG A 537 98.39 -7.65 13.66
CA ARG A 537 98.26 -6.44 14.49
C ARG A 537 97.38 -6.66 15.71
N ASP A 538 96.25 -7.34 15.52
CA ASP A 538 95.13 -7.38 16.48
C ASP A 538 95.07 -8.71 17.26
N SER A 539 95.96 -9.66 16.96
CA SER A 539 96.06 -10.94 17.67
C SER A 539 97.50 -11.26 18.07
N THR A 540 97.65 -12.21 19.00
CA THR A 540 98.95 -12.63 19.53
C THR A 540 99.67 -13.66 18.65
N TYR A 541 98.93 -14.39 17.80
CA TYR A 541 99.50 -15.41 16.92
C TYR A 541 99.79 -14.80 15.54
N ARG A 542 101.05 -14.77 15.13
CA ARG A 542 101.45 -14.16 13.86
C ARG A 542 101.35 -15.16 12.71
N LEU A 543 100.57 -14.81 11.67
CA LEU A 543 100.49 -15.54 10.41
C LEU A 543 101.70 -15.17 9.54
N GLU A 544 102.67 -16.08 9.52
CA GLU A 544 103.90 -15.98 8.75
C GLU A 544 104.08 -17.22 7.83
N GLY A 545 104.84 -17.05 6.75
CA GLY A 545 105.01 -18.11 5.74
C GLY A 545 103.68 -18.57 5.14
N ALA A 546 103.51 -19.88 5.01
CA ALA A 546 102.31 -20.50 4.42
C ALA A 546 101.01 -20.16 5.17
N HIS A 547 101.07 -19.84 6.48
CA HIS A 547 99.89 -19.50 7.28
C HIS A 547 99.20 -18.20 6.84
N ARG A 548 99.89 -17.33 6.09
CA ARG A 548 99.29 -16.09 5.54
C ARG A 548 98.17 -16.34 4.54
N ALA A 549 98.22 -17.49 3.85
CA ALA A 549 97.24 -17.85 2.82
C ALA A 549 96.14 -18.78 3.36
N VAL A 550 96.18 -19.16 4.64
CA VAL A 550 95.19 -20.06 5.25
C VAL A 550 93.92 -19.28 5.55
N ALA A 551 92.78 -19.79 5.09
CA ALA A 551 91.48 -19.22 5.44
C ALA A 551 91.24 -19.31 6.96
N CYS A 552 90.51 -18.36 7.54
CA CYS A 552 90.27 -18.32 8.99
C CYS A 552 89.77 -19.66 9.56
N ILE A 553 88.93 -20.38 8.82
CA ILE A 553 88.36 -21.68 9.24
C ILE A 553 89.40 -22.82 9.34
N GLY A 554 90.60 -22.63 8.79
CA GLY A 554 91.69 -23.59 8.91
C GLY A 554 92.32 -23.62 10.31
N CYS A 555 92.10 -22.57 11.11
CA CYS A 555 92.53 -22.52 12.51
C CYS A 555 91.35 -22.31 13.46
N HIS A 556 90.35 -21.53 13.05
CA HIS A 556 89.12 -21.31 13.79
C HIS A 556 88.07 -22.35 13.40
N PHE A 557 87.84 -23.34 14.25
CA PHE A 557 86.88 -24.41 13.95
C PHE A 557 85.46 -24.00 14.31
N ARG A 558 84.47 -24.57 13.60
CA ARG A 558 83.07 -24.45 13.96
C ARG A 558 82.77 -25.37 15.14
N GLU A 559 82.07 -24.85 16.14
CA GLU A 559 81.56 -25.64 17.26
C GLU A 559 80.09 -25.31 17.52
N ARG A 560 79.37 -26.23 18.17
CA ARG A 560 78.01 -25.97 18.63
C ARG A 560 78.04 -25.33 20.01
N ALA A 561 77.61 -24.08 20.11
CA ALA A 561 77.42 -23.38 21.38
C ALA A 561 76.02 -22.78 21.42
N ALA A 562 75.31 -22.93 22.55
CA ALA A 562 73.95 -22.44 22.76
C ALA A 562 72.96 -22.82 21.62
N GLY A 563 73.08 -24.03 21.07
CA GLY A 563 72.20 -24.54 20.01
C GLY A 563 72.45 -23.98 18.60
N LYS A 564 73.51 -23.17 18.40
CA LYS A 564 73.90 -22.63 17.09
C LYS A 564 75.33 -23.06 16.73
N GLU A 565 75.62 -23.19 15.44
CA GLU A 565 77.00 -23.30 14.97
C GLU A 565 77.67 -21.93 15.08
N VAL A 566 78.79 -21.86 15.79
CA VAL A 566 79.60 -20.66 15.95
C VAL A 566 81.04 -20.95 15.54
N LEU A 567 81.69 -19.97 14.92
CA LEU A 567 83.12 -20.02 14.69
C LEU A 567 83.83 -19.74 16.01
N ARG A 568 84.60 -20.70 16.53
CA ARG A 568 85.38 -20.49 17.75
C ARG A 568 86.56 -19.56 17.44
N LEU A 569 86.51 -18.36 17.99
CA LEU A 569 87.56 -17.33 17.86
C LEU A 569 88.44 -17.27 19.11
N LYS A 570 87.88 -17.51 20.31
CA LYS A 570 88.64 -17.54 21.58
C LYS A 570 87.99 -18.48 22.61
N PRO A 571 88.79 -19.18 23.44
CA PRO A 571 90.25 -19.33 23.37
C PRO A 571 90.65 -20.39 22.34
N LEU A 572 91.75 -20.16 21.62
CA LEU A 572 92.43 -21.15 20.77
C LEU A 572 93.81 -21.45 21.35
N GLY A 573 94.24 -22.70 21.25
CA GLY A 573 95.62 -23.08 21.53
C GLY A 573 96.54 -22.63 20.40
N SER A 574 97.82 -22.39 20.71
CA SER A 574 98.85 -21.96 19.76
C SER A 574 99.91 -23.03 19.48
N ALA A 575 99.78 -24.22 20.07
CA ALA A 575 100.69 -25.32 19.78
C ALA A 575 100.36 -25.93 18.41
N CYS A 576 101.37 -26.44 17.71
CA CYS A 576 101.20 -27.01 16.36
C CYS A 576 100.11 -28.09 16.34
N THR A 577 100.02 -28.91 17.40
CA THR A 577 99.04 -29.99 17.56
C THR A 577 97.60 -29.52 17.75
N ASP A 578 97.39 -28.26 18.14
CA ASP A 578 96.05 -27.72 18.37
C ASP A 578 95.29 -27.54 17.05
N CYS A 579 96.02 -27.23 15.97
CA CYS A 579 95.49 -27.03 14.62
C CYS A 579 95.85 -28.16 13.65
N HIS A 580 97.02 -28.81 13.82
CA HIS A 580 97.49 -29.91 12.97
C HIS A 580 97.40 -31.26 13.69
N LYS A 581 96.16 -31.70 13.95
CA LYS A 581 95.93 -33.03 14.52
C LYS A 581 96.21 -34.10 13.44
N SER A 582 97.06 -35.08 13.75
CA SER A 582 97.46 -36.17 12.84
C SER A 582 96.38 -37.23 12.58
N THR A 583 95.12 -36.91 12.88
CA THR A 583 93.97 -37.78 12.62
C THR A 583 92.88 -36.94 11.99
N ILE A 584 92.77 -37.00 10.66
CA ILE A 584 91.57 -36.57 9.95
C ILE A 584 90.49 -37.59 10.30
N GLN A 585 89.54 -37.22 11.15
CA GLN A 585 88.23 -37.87 11.13
C GLN A 585 87.32 -37.04 10.21
N PRO A 586 86.78 -37.62 9.13
CA PRO A 586 85.81 -36.95 8.30
C PRO A 586 84.48 -36.84 9.07
N LEU A 587 83.94 -35.62 9.14
CA LEU A 587 82.51 -35.34 9.30
C LEU A 587 82.10 -34.32 8.24
#